data_AF-A0A352RWH0-F1
#
_entry.id   AF-A0A352RWH0-F1
#
_cell.length_a   1.000
_cell.length_b   1.000
_cell.length_c   1.000
_cell.angle_alpha   90.00
_cell.angle_beta   90.00
_cell.angle_gamma   90.00
#
_symmetry.space_group_name_H-M   'P 1'
#
loop_
_entity.id
_entity.type
_entity.pdbx_description
1 polymer ?
#
loop_
_entity_poly.entity_id
_entity_poly.type
_entity_poly.pdbx_seq_one_letter_code
_entity_poly.pdbx_strand_id
1 'polypeptide(L)'
;MPRRLFLDRRLTPLERNAWQVFRLMLNDDGVTAFPTYEQLRPWLASMPCAGQASHETVARALTLLRLTRWLSLVRRRRDPKTGRILGNLYVLHDEPLTPFEAMQLDADYLALVSQSLGHSAKAVQVVGLNTLQEIADDPMLSGRTLPSRLQVLAERLADQGITASESYPQEDAVHDSEEGPASLLRNGDRPSSESEAGPKPAPDGALRNSKQDRTVRSSRIDEVRTTAQARALGDLQWPKRFAELKAEQQAGAKMALQQVDAALRQAVLDEWAARCGKHGIRNPAGYLFGIIQRAMRGEFNAWAKQTGPAPPTPSAARAPPTEPPRNVVPPEVARQHIERLRDLLRKS
;
A
#
# COMPACT_ATOMS: atom_id res chain seq x y z
N MET A 1 0.94 -16.20 -10.98
CA MET A 1 0.93 -15.54 -9.66
C MET A 1 2.32 -14.95 -9.42
N PRO A 2 2.46 -13.67 -8.99
CA PRO A 2 3.77 -13.08 -8.72
C PRO A 2 4.54 -13.85 -7.64
N ARG A 3 5.82 -14.16 -7.88
CA ARG A 3 6.67 -14.90 -6.91
C ARG A 3 6.74 -14.19 -5.55
N ARG A 4 6.79 -12.86 -5.54
CA ARG A 4 6.83 -12.06 -4.31
C ARG A 4 5.55 -12.18 -3.47
N LEU A 5 4.38 -12.36 -4.09
CA LEU A 5 3.11 -12.55 -3.37
C LEU A 5 3.11 -13.88 -2.62
N PHE A 6 3.66 -14.91 -3.26
CA PHE A 6 3.80 -16.22 -2.64
C PHE A 6 4.77 -16.20 -1.45
N LEU A 7 5.86 -15.43 -1.55
CA LEU A 7 6.88 -15.30 -0.52
C LEU A 7 6.52 -14.31 0.60
N ASP A 8 5.49 -13.48 0.43
CA ASP A 8 5.06 -12.52 1.44
C ASP A 8 4.47 -13.27 2.66
N ARG A 9 5.24 -13.33 3.75
CA ARG A 9 4.87 -14.04 4.98
C ARG A 9 3.76 -13.35 5.77
N ARG A 10 3.40 -12.11 5.42
CA ARG A 10 2.31 -11.37 6.05
C ARG A 10 0.94 -11.83 5.56
N LEU A 11 0.89 -12.56 4.45
CA LEU A 11 -0.33 -13.09 3.84
C LEU A 11 -0.47 -14.59 4.09
N THR A 12 -1.71 -15.04 4.30
CA THR A 12 -2.04 -16.48 4.34
C THR A 12 -2.44 -16.96 2.94
N PRO A 13 -2.60 -18.28 2.71
CA PRO A 13 -3.12 -18.80 1.45
C PRO A 13 -4.45 -18.16 1.02
N LEU A 14 -5.30 -17.74 1.98
CA LEU A 14 -6.58 -17.10 1.68
C LEU A 14 -6.39 -15.75 0.98
N GLU A 15 -5.52 -14.87 1.51
CA GLU A 15 -5.30 -13.56 0.89
C GLU A 15 -4.57 -13.66 -0.45
N ARG A 16 -3.67 -14.65 -0.57
CA ARG A 16 -3.00 -14.98 -1.84
C ARG A 16 -4.02 -15.44 -2.90
N ASN A 17 -4.94 -16.32 -2.52
CA ASN A 17 -6.03 -16.74 -3.37
C ASN A 17 -6.94 -15.57 -3.74
N ALA A 18 -7.26 -14.69 -2.79
CA ALA A 18 -8.05 -13.48 -3.06
C ALA A 18 -7.42 -12.59 -4.13
N TRP A 19 -6.12 -12.35 -4.04
CA TRP A 19 -5.40 -11.60 -5.07
C TRP A 19 -5.51 -12.28 -6.45
N GLN A 20 -5.39 -13.61 -6.52
CA GLN A 20 -5.51 -14.35 -7.78
C GLN A 20 -6.92 -14.24 -8.38
N VAL A 21 -7.96 -14.35 -7.54
CA VAL A 21 -9.35 -14.16 -7.94
C VAL A 21 -9.57 -12.74 -8.46
N PHE A 22 -9.02 -11.73 -7.78
CA PHE A 22 -9.13 -10.34 -8.25
C PHE A 22 -8.50 -10.18 -9.61
N ARG A 23 -7.29 -10.73 -9.81
CA ARG A 23 -6.61 -10.66 -11.10
C ARG A 23 -7.42 -11.36 -12.19
N LEU A 24 -7.95 -12.55 -11.93
CA LEU A 24 -8.78 -13.30 -12.87
C LEU A 24 -10.01 -12.49 -13.30
N MET A 25 -10.68 -11.85 -12.36
CA MET A 25 -11.92 -11.09 -12.63
C MET A 25 -11.69 -9.70 -13.26
N LEU A 26 -10.46 -9.20 -13.27
CA LEU A 26 -10.11 -7.89 -13.86
C LEU A 26 -9.67 -7.98 -15.34
N ASN A 27 -9.58 -9.18 -15.90
CA ASN A 27 -8.81 -9.43 -17.12
C ASN A 27 -9.53 -9.17 -18.46
N ASP A 28 -10.77 -8.68 -18.51
CA ASP A 28 -11.47 -8.57 -19.81
C ASP A 28 -11.37 -7.20 -20.50
N ASP A 29 -11.27 -6.07 -19.78
CA ASP A 29 -11.29 -4.73 -20.44
C ASP A 29 -10.31 -3.69 -19.86
N GLY A 30 -9.49 -4.03 -18.85
CA GLY A 30 -8.53 -3.10 -18.21
C GLY A 30 -9.17 -1.91 -17.46
N VAL A 31 -10.48 -1.73 -17.59
CA VAL A 31 -11.33 -0.70 -16.96
C VAL A 31 -12.47 -1.34 -16.15
N THR A 32 -12.44 -2.67 -15.98
CA THR A 32 -13.47 -3.42 -15.25
C THR A 32 -13.61 -2.92 -13.82
N ALA A 33 -14.85 -2.69 -13.39
CA ALA A 33 -15.15 -2.37 -12.00
C ALA A 33 -14.61 -3.48 -11.09
N PHE A 34 -13.99 -3.08 -9.98
CA PHE A 34 -13.47 -4.06 -9.02
C PHE A 34 -14.61 -4.99 -8.54
N PRO A 35 -14.36 -6.31 -8.42
CA PRO A 35 -15.39 -7.28 -8.05
C PRO A 35 -16.16 -6.90 -6.77
N THR A 36 -17.48 -7.08 -6.80
CA THR A 36 -18.32 -6.90 -5.62
C THR A 36 -18.08 -8.01 -4.59
N TYR A 37 -18.43 -7.76 -3.32
CA TYR A 37 -18.27 -8.76 -2.27
C TYR A 37 -19.01 -10.05 -2.62
N GLU A 38 -20.25 -9.96 -3.14
CA GLU A 38 -21.03 -11.12 -3.56
C GLU A 38 -20.32 -11.96 -4.62
N GLN A 39 -19.65 -11.34 -5.58
CA GLN A 39 -18.89 -12.06 -6.61
C GLN A 39 -17.63 -12.72 -6.05
N LEU A 40 -17.04 -12.17 -4.99
CA LEU A 40 -15.81 -12.70 -4.38
C LEU A 40 -16.07 -13.85 -3.42
N ARG A 41 -17.20 -13.82 -2.69
CA ARG A 41 -17.51 -14.76 -1.62
C ARG A 41 -17.42 -16.24 -2.03
N PRO A 42 -17.89 -16.70 -3.21
CA PRO A 42 -17.76 -18.11 -3.63
C PRO A 42 -16.31 -18.61 -3.69
N TRP A 43 -15.37 -17.73 -4.04
CA TRP A 43 -13.97 -18.09 -4.26
C TRP A 43 -13.10 -18.01 -3.00
N LEU A 44 -13.62 -17.43 -1.92
CA LEU A 44 -12.89 -17.14 -0.68
C LEU A 44 -13.30 -18.05 0.48
N ALA A 45 -14.01 -19.14 0.20
CA ALA A 45 -14.37 -20.12 1.21
C ALA A 45 -13.11 -20.89 1.68
N SER A 46 -12.96 -21.05 2.99
CA SER A 46 -11.80 -21.75 3.58
C SER A 46 -11.97 -23.28 3.65
N MET A 47 -13.18 -23.79 3.39
CA MET A 47 -13.52 -25.21 3.52
C MET A 47 -13.97 -25.77 2.16
N PRO A 48 -13.51 -26.96 1.75
CA PRO A 48 -13.99 -27.62 0.55
C PRO A 48 -15.52 -27.81 0.60
N CYS A 49 -16.19 -27.61 -0.54
CA CYS A 49 -17.63 -27.75 -0.68
C CYS A 49 -18.47 -26.81 0.24
N ALA A 50 -17.86 -25.83 0.89
CA ALA A 50 -18.60 -24.77 1.56
C ALA A 50 -19.22 -23.82 0.53
N GLY A 51 -20.43 -23.32 0.81
CA GLY A 51 -21.18 -22.50 -0.14
C GLY A 51 -20.48 -21.19 -0.51
N GLN A 52 -20.23 -20.32 0.47
CA GLN A 52 -19.67 -18.98 0.25
C GLN A 52 -18.95 -18.47 1.51
N ALA A 53 -17.89 -17.68 1.33
CA ALA A 53 -17.25 -16.94 2.41
C ALA A 53 -18.20 -15.89 3.02
N SER A 54 -17.93 -15.46 4.25
CA SER A 54 -18.66 -14.33 4.84
C SER A 54 -18.14 -12.99 4.29
N HIS A 55 -18.96 -11.93 4.39
CA HIS A 55 -18.51 -10.57 4.07
C HIS A 55 -17.30 -10.13 4.92
N GLU A 56 -17.23 -10.60 6.17
CA GLU A 56 -16.10 -10.32 7.05
C GLU A 56 -14.82 -10.95 6.50
N THR A 57 -14.87 -12.18 5.99
CA THR A 57 -13.74 -12.83 5.34
C THR A 57 -13.23 -12.03 4.14
N VAL A 58 -14.14 -11.57 3.28
CA VAL A 58 -13.77 -10.73 2.12
C VAL A 58 -13.19 -9.40 2.58
N ALA A 59 -13.81 -8.73 3.55
CA ALA A 59 -13.33 -7.46 4.11
C ALA A 59 -11.94 -7.60 4.73
N ARG A 60 -11.69 -8.70 5.46
CA ARG A 60 -10.39 -9.00 6.07
C ARG A 60 -9.33 -9.23 4.99
N ALA A 61 -9.65 -10.00 3.96
CA ALA A 61 -8.72 -10.25 2.86
C ALA A 61 -8.33 -8.96 2.13
N LEU A 62 -9.32 -8.10 1.82
CA LEU A 62 -9.08 -6.78 1.24
C LEU A 62 -8.23 -5.89 2.16
N THR A 63 -8.52 -5.89 3.47
CA THR A 63 -7.78 -5.12 4.47
C THR A 63 -6.32 -5.55 4.52
N LEU A 64 -6.05 -6.86 4.55
CA LEU A 64 -4.69 -7.40 4.57
C LEU A 64 -3.94 -7.12 3.28
N LEU A 65 -4.58 -7.28 2.10
CA LEU A 65 -3.98 -6.93 0.82
C LEU A 65 -3.67 -5.44 0.70
N ARG A 66 -4.50 -4.57 1.31
CA ARG A 66 -4.21 -3.13 1.40
C ARG A 66 -3.06 -2.80 2.35
N LEU A 67 -3.07 -3.36 3.56
CA LEU A 67 -1.98 -3.15 4.53
C LEU A 67 -0.62 -3.57 3.95
N THR A 68 -0.60 -4.74 3.30
CA THR A 68 0.59 -5.31 2.64
C THR A 68 0.91 -4.68 1.28
N ARG A 69 0.11 -3.71 0.82
CA ARG A 69 0.33 -2.88 -0.37
C ARG A 69 0.27 -3.62 -1.71
N TRP A 70 -0.40 -4.77 -1.75
CA TRP A 70 -0.76 -5.49 -2.98
C TRP A 70 -2.03 -4.94 -3.63
N LEU A 71 -2.80 -4.15 -2.89
CA LEU A 71 -4.03 -3.49 -3.33
C LEU A 71 -4.06 -2.05 -2.80
N SER A 72 -4.42 -1.06 -3.62
CA SER A 72 -4.60 0.32 -3.18
C SER A 72 -6.02 0.79 -3.40
N LEU A 73 -6.59 1.52 -2.43
CA LEU A 73 -7.87 2.22 -2.59
C LEU A 73 -7.59 3.64 -3.11
N VAL A 74 -7.67 3.83 -4.42
CA VAL A 74 -7.27 5.09 -5.05
C VAL A 74 -8.35 6.17 -4.93
N ARG A 75 -9.61 5.76 -5.02
CA ARG A 75 -10.73 6.71 -4.94
C ARG A 75 -11.97 6.06 -4.36
N ARG A 76 -12.68 6.78 -3.50
CA ARG A 76 -14.07 6.46 -3.17
C ARG A 76 -14.95 7.32 -4.06
N ARG A 77 -15.63 6.71 -5.04
CA ARG A 77 -16.59 7.42 -5.88
C ARG A 77 -17.70 7.91 -4.97
N ARG A 78 -17.96 9.21 -4.95
CA ARG A 78 -19.08 9.82 -4.23
C ARG A 78 -20.05 10.42 -5.22
N ASP A 79 -21.33 10.37 -4.89
CA ASP A 79 -22.37 11.09 -5.60
C ASP A 79 -22.12 12.59 -5.40
N PRO A 80 -21.94 13.36 -6.49
CA PRO A 80 -21.67 14.80 -6.39
C PRO A 80 -22.83 15.58 -5.77
N LYS A 81 -24.07 15.07 -5.84
CA LYS A 81 -25.26 15.76 -5.32
C LYS A 81 -25.53 15.40 -3.87
N THR A 82 -25.40 14.13 -3.49
CA THR A 82 -25.76 13.64 -2.15
C THR A 82 -24.57 13.40 -1.23
N GLY A 83 -23.35 13.40 -1.76
CA GLY A 83 -22.12 13.07 -1.02
C GLY A 83 -21.99 11.60 -0.62
N ARG A 84 -22.97 10.75 -0.97
CA ARG A 84 -22.97 9.32 -0.65
C ARG A 84 -21.88 8.59 -1.41
N ILE A 85 -21.23 7.62 -0.78
CA ILE A 85 -20.23 6.79 -1.44
C ILE A 85 -20.96 5.84 -2.38
N LEU A 86 -20.71 6.00 -3.69
CA LEU A 86 -21.23 5.16 -4.77
C LEU A 86 -20.38 3.90 -4.98
N GLY A 87 -19.11 3.91 -4.56
CA GLY A 87 -18.24 2.74 -4.68
C GLY A 87 -16.77 3.04 -4.39
N ASN A 88 -15.97 1.99 -4.36
CA ASN A 88 -14.53 2.05 -4.12
C ASN A 88 -13.79 1.64 -5.40
N LEU A 89 -12.84 2.46 -5.84
CA LEU A 89 -11.93 2.17 -6.94
C LEU A 89 -10.63 1.63 -6.37
N TYR A 90 -10.36 0.36 -6.66
CA TYR A 90 -9.13 -0.30 -6.26
C TYR A 90 -8.19 -0.49 -7.44
N VAL A 91 -6.88 -0.46 -7.15
CA VAL A 91 -5.83 -0.85 -8.09
C VAL A 91 -5.09 -2.05 -7.51
N LEU A 92 -5.04 -3.13 -8.28
CA LEU A 92 -4.30 -4.34 -7.95
C LEU A 92 -2.87 -4.22 -8.48
N HIS A 93 -1.88 -4.55 -7.66
CA HIS A 93 -0.47 -4.43 -8.01
C HIS A 93 0.18 -5.79 -8.24
N ASP A 94 1.12 -5.85 -9.18
CA ASP A 94 1.92 -7.05 -9.47
C ASP A 94 3.15 -7.18 -8.55
N GLU A 95 3.48 -6.13 -7.81
CA GLU A 95 4.42 -6.14 -6.69
C GLU A 95 3.89 -5.29 -5.53
N PRO A 96 4.28 -5.56 -4.27
CA PRO A 96 3.82 -4.72 -3.18
C PRO A 96 4.50 -3.36 -3.31
N LEU A 97 3.71 -2.29 -3.24
CA LEU A 97 4.25 -0.92 -3.29
C LEU A 97 5.19 -0.65 -2.11
N THR A 98 6.02 0.37 -2.21
CA THR A 98 6.68 0.92 -1.02
C THR A 98 5.67 1.63 -0.11
N PRO A 99 5.93 1.78 1.20
CA PRO A 99 5.16 2.65 2.08
C PRO A 99 4.89 4.03 1.49
N PHE A 100 5.92 4.69 0.93
CA PHE A 100 5.77 5.99 0.27
C PHE A 100 4.79 5.94 -0.90
N GLU A 101 4.93 4.98 -1.82
CA GLU A 101 4.06 4.85 -3.00
C GLU A 101 2.60 4.55 -2.60
N ALA A 102 2.39 3.69 -1.61
CA ALA A 102 1.06 3.42 -1.09
C ALA A 102 0.42 4.68 -0.49
N MET A 103 1.21 5.49 0.22
CA MET A 103 0.77 6.79 0.70
C MET A 103 0.53 7.78 -0.42
N GLN A 104 1.08 7.66 -1.62
CA GLN A 104 0.73 8.55 -2.75
C GLN A 104 -0.60 8.14 -3.39
N LEU A 105 -0.85 6.85 -3.53
CA LEU A 105 -2.03 6.32 -4.21
C LEU A 105 -3.28 6.27 -3.32
N ASP A 106 -3.15 5.91 -2.05
CA ASP A 106 -4.27 5.72 -1.12
C ASP A 106 -4.24 6.82 -0.04
N ALA A 107 -5.16 7.78 -0.16
CA ALA A 107 -5.27 8.93 0.76
C ALA A 107 -5.62 8.55 2.20
N ASP A 108 -6.18 7.35 2.41
CA ASP A 108 -6.59 6.86 3.73
C ASP A 108 -5.63 5.77 4.25
N TYR A 109 -4.47 5.56 3.62
CA TYR A 109 -3.57 4.46 3.97
C TYR A 109 -3.09 4.50 5.43
N LEU A 110 -2.62 5.64 5.93
CA LEU A 110 -2.23 5.76 7.33
C LEU A 110 -3.42 5.63 8.28
N ALA A 111 -4.61 6.07 7.86
CA ALA A 111 -5.83 5.87 8.64
C ALA A 111 -6.21 4.38 8.71
N LEU A 112 -5.97 3.61 7.65
CA LEU A 112 -6.13 2.15 7.62
C LEU A 112 -5.13 1.48 8.58
N VAL A 113 -3.85 1.89 8.53
CA VAL A 113 -2.82 1.40 9.47
C VAL A 113 -3.25 1.68 10.91
N SER A 114 -3.69 2.91 11.23
CA SER A 114 -4.20 3.26 12.56
C SER A 114 -5.36 2.39 13.04
N GLN A 115 -6.30 2.07 12.14
CA GLN A 115 -7.44 1.20 12.46
C GLN A 115 -6.99 -0.24 12.70
N SER A 116 -6.01 -0.72 11.93
CA SER A 116 -5.48 -2.08 12.06
C SER A 116 -4.87 -2.36 13.43
N LEU A 117 -4.20 -1.37 14.03
CA LEU A 117 -3.56 -1.48 15.35
C LEU A 117 -4.55 -1.83 16.46
N GLY A 118 -5.81 -1.42 16.34
CA GLY A 118 -6.87 -1.68 17.32
C GLY A 118 -7.98 -2.62 16.80
N HIS A 119 -7.73 -3.36 15.73
CA HIS A 119 -8.71 -4.21 15.05
C HIS A 119 -8.99 -5.50 15.84
N SER A 120 -10.21 -6.05 15.82
CA SER A 120 -10.53 -7.28 16.59
C SER A 120 -9.75 -8.52 16.12
N ALA A 121 -9.62 -8.69 14.81
CA ALA A 121 -8.87 -9.81 14.22
C ALA A 121 -7.35 -9.66 14.44
N LYS A 122 -6.73 -10.65 15.11
CA LYS A 122 -5.30 -10.63 15.46
C LYS A 122 -4.38 -10.55 14.25
N ALA A 123 -4.70 -11.24 13.17
CA ALA A 123 -3.92 -11.20 11.93
C ALA A 123 -3.80 -9.77 11.38
N VAL A 124 -4.89 -9.00 11.41
CA VAL A 124 -4.91 -7.60 10.96
C VAL A 124 -4.06 -6.72 11.88
N GLN A 125 -4.13 -6.91 13.21
CA GLN A 125 -3.27 -6.19 14.15
C GLN A 125 -1.78 -6.44 13.91
N VAL A 126 -1.39 -7.71 13.77
CA VAL A 126 0.02 -8.11 13.59
C VAL A 126 0.56 -7.53 12.29
N VAL A 127 -0.18 -7.65 11.19
CA VAL A 127 0.21 -7.06 9.90
C VAL A 127 0.23 -5.54 10.00
N GLY A 128 -0.70 -4.92 10.73
CA GLY A 128 -0.70 -3.49 11.01
C GLY A 128 0.56 -2.98 11.70
N LEU A 129 1.00 -3.68 12.76
CA LEU A 129 2.23 -3.36 13.48
C LEU A 129 3.48 -3.51 12.58
N ASN A 130 3.57 -4.61 11.82
CA ASN A 130 4.66 -4.80 10.86
C ASN A 130 4.67 -3.70 9.79
N THR A 131 3.49 -3.32 9.29
CA THR A 131 3.34 -2.25 8.30
C THR A 131 3.80 -0.90 8.85
N LEU A 132 3.48 -0.60 10.12
CA LEU A 132 3.93 0.60 10.80
C LEU A 132 5.46 0.65 10.96
N GLN A 133 6.09 -0.49 11.27
CA GLN A 133 7.55 -0.60 11.31
C GLN A 133 8.17 -0.37 9.93
N GLU A 134 7.62 -1.00 8.88
CA GLU A 134 8.07 -0.79 7.50
C GLU A 134 7.94 0.68 7.06
N ILE A 135 6.90 1.40 7.51
CA ILE A 135 6.75 2.84 7.27
C ILE A 135 7.87 3.63 7.96
N ALA A 136 8.21 3.27 9.21
CA ALA A 136 9.26 3.94 9.96
C ALA A 136 10.65 3.72 9.35
N ASP A 137 10.87 2.54 8.77
CA ASP A 137 12.12 2.15 8.12
C ASP A 137 12.17 2.56 6.63
N ASP A 138 11.12 3.19 6.10
CA ASP A 138 11.07 3.58 4.69
C ASP A 138 12.06 4.72 4.42
N PRO A 139 13.00 4.52 3.50
CA PRO A 139 14.05 5.49 3.21
C PRO A 139 13.52 6.76 2.53
N MET A 140 12.50 6.64 1.66
CA MET A 140 11.89 7.79 1.00
C MET A 140 11.14 8.69 1.99
N LEU A 141 10.59 8.10 3.06
CA LEU A 141 9.97 8.84 4.18
C LEU A 141 10.99 9.41 5.16
N SER A 142 12.10 8.70 5.39
CA SER A 142 13.17 9.13 6.29
C SER A 142 14.10 10.21 5.70
N GLY A 143 13.78 10.76 4.51
CA GLY A 143 14.63 11.73 3.81
C GLY A 143 15.95 11.15 3.30
N ARG A 144 16.07 9.82 3.23
CA ARG A 144 17.21 9.14 2.62
C ARG A 144 16.89 8.98 1.13
N THR A 145 17.50 9.81 0.29
CA THR A 145 17.33 9.70 -1.16
C THR A 145 17.80 8.33 -1.62
N LEU A 146 16.86 7.52 -2.13
CA LEU A 146 17.15 6.28 -2.81
C LEU A 146 16.99 6.44 -4.33
N PRO A 147 17.59 5.52 -5.10
CA PRO A 147 17.47 5.45 -6.56
C PRO A 147 16.02 5.59 -7.04
N SER A 148 15.82 6.29 -8.14
CA SER A 148 14.49 6.48 -8.72
C SER A 148 13.82 5.14 -9.07
N ARG A 149 12.48 5.08 -9.18
CA ARG A 149 11.77 3.87 -9.63
C ARG A 149 12.26 3.39 -11.00
N LEU A 150 12.68 4.31 -11.87
CA LEU A 150 13.35 3.98 -13.14
C LEU A 150 14.69 3.31 -12.90
N GLN A 151 15.46 3.76 -11.92
CA GLN A 151 16.76 3.19 -11.58
C GLN A 151 16.63 1.80 -10.95
N VAL A 152 15.64 1.58 -10.09
CA VAL A 152 15.30 0.24 -9.55
C VAL A 152 14.77 -0.68 -10.66
N LEU A 153 14.02 -0.15 -11.64
CA LEU A 153 13.59 -0.93 -12.82
C LEU A 153 14.78 -1.22 -13.76
N ALA A 154 15.70 -0.27 -13.93
CA ALA A 154 16.89 -0.40 -14.77
C ALA A 154 17.91 -1.37 -14.17
N GLU A 155 18.17 -1.32 -12.87
CA GLU A 155 19.00 -2.31 -12.17
C GLU A 155 18.38 -3.70 -12.27
N ARG A 156 17.05 -3.82 -12.18
CA ARG A 156 16.38 -5.12 -12.40
C ARG A 156 16.48 -5.62 -13.84
N LEU A 157 16.42 -4.73 -14.83
CA LEU A 157 16.65 -5.06 -16.23
C LEU A 157 18.11 -5.51 -16.46
N ALA A 158 19.06 -4.85 -15.80
CA ALA A 158 20.47 -5.22 -15.83
C ALA A 158 20.73 -6.58 -15.14
N ASP A 159 20.13 -6.82 -13.97
CA ASP A 159 20.24 -8.08 -13.22
C ASP A 159 19.52 -9.26 -13.92
N GLN A 160 18.53 -8.98 -14.78
CA GLN A 160 17.84 -9.99 -15.59
C GLN A 160 18.57 -10.34 -16.89
N GLY A 161 19.76 -9.76 -17.14
CA GLY A 161 20.64 -10.20 -18.22
C GLY A 161 20.05 -10.04 -19.61
N ILE A 162 19.15 -9.08 -19.84
CA ILE A 162 18.74 -8.72 -21.20
C ILE A 162 19.81 -7.79 -21.78
N THR A 163 20.99 -8.36 -21.99
CA THR A 163 21.94 -7.79 -22.94
C THR A 163 21.46 -8.14 -24.33
N ALA A 164 21.47 -7.11 -25.18
CA ALA A 164 21.24 -7.26 -26.59
C ALA A 164 22.18 -8.34 -27.16
N SER A 165 21.59 -9.26 -27.92
CA SER A 165 22.25 -10.08 -28.92
C SER A 165 23.34 -11.03 -28.42
N GLU A 166 22.97 -12.09 -27.70
CA GLU A 166 23.65 -13.37 -27.90
C GLU A 166 23.08 -14.03 -29.15
N SER A 167 23.63 -13.63 -30.30
CA SER A 167 23.61 -14.45 -31.51
C SER A 167 24.20 -15.81 -31.15
N TYR A 168 23.33 -16.82 -31.04
CA TYR A 168 23.73 -18.22 -31.05
C TYR A 168 24.68 -18.44 -32.23
N PRO A 169 25.86 -19.06 -32.06
CA PRO A 169 26.62 -19.54 -33.19
C PRO A 169 25.83 -20.70 -33.79
N GLN A 170 25.03 -20.39 -34.81
CA GLN A 170 24.48 -21.40 -35.68
C GLN A 170 25.63 -21.83 -36.59
N GLU A 171 26.23 -22.97 -36.28
CA GLU A 171 27.15 -23.64 -37.19
C GLU A 171 26.37 -23.99 -38.46
N ASP A 172 26.94 -23.64 -39.62
CA ASP A 172 26.45 -23.98 -40.94
C ASP A 172 26.47 -25.51 -41.12
N ALA A 173 25.42 -26.19 -40.67
CA ALA A 173 25.19 -27.58 -40.99
C ALA A 173 24.32 -27.66 -42.24
N VAL A 174 25.01 -27.86 -43.36
CA VAL A 174 24.51 -28.30 -44.65
C VAL A 174 23.43 -29.38 -44.46
N HIS A 175 22.27 -29.17 -45.08
CA HIS A 175 21.24 -30.19 -45.19
C HIS A 175 21.79 -31.41 -45.92
N ASP A 176 21.80 -32.55 -45.24
CA ASP A 176 21.62 -33.84 -45.90
C ASP A 176 20.48 -34.58 -45.20
N SER A 177 19.42 -34.79 -45.98
CA SER A 177 18.26 -35.60 -45.60
C SER A 177 18.58 -37.03 -45.96
N GLU A 178 18.67 -37.93 -44.98
CA GLU A 178 18.55 -39.37 -45.24
C GLU A 178 17.66 -40.06 -44.21
N GLU A 179 17.04 -41.12 -44.70
CA GLU A 179 15.76 -41.68 -44.30
C GLU A 179 15.94 -42.98 -43.47
N GLY A 180 15.33 -43.02 -42.27
CA GLY A 180 14.93 -44.22 -41.52
C GLY A 180 16.01 -44.99 -40.71
N PRO A 181 15.63 -45.98 -39.84
CA PRO A 181 14.29 -46.41 -39.41
C PRO A 181 14.08 -46.49 -37.87
N ALA A 182 12.84 -46.83 -37.50
CA ALA A 182 12.28 -46.90 -36.15
C ALA A 182 12.93 -47.92 -35.19
N SER A 183 13.06 -47.54 -33.90
CA SER A 183 13.24 -48.51 -32.81
C SER A 183 12.55 -48.07 -31.51
N LEU A 184 11.33 -48.59 -31.36
CA LEU A 184 10.67 -49.15 -30.18
C LEU A 184 11.03 -48.59 -28.78
N LEU A 185 10.03 -47.91 -28.22
CA LEU A 185 9.79 -47.66 -26.81
C LEU A 185 9.95 -48.96 -25.97
N ARG A 186 10.77 -48.91 -24.92
CA ARG A 186 10.82 -49.96 -23.90
C ARG A 186 10.43 -49.38 -22.55
N ASN A 187 9.12 -49.41 -22.27
CA ASN A 187 8.62 -49.41 -20.90
C ASN A 187 9.06 -50.73 -20.25
N GLY A 188 9.75 -50.65 -19.11
CA GLY A 188 10.04 -51.79 -18.25
C GLY A 188 9.08 -51.82 -17.06
N ASP A 189 8.42 -52.95 -16.87
CA ASP A 189 7.39 -53.20 -15.87
C ASP A 189 7.89 -53.25 -14.41
N ARG A 190 6.95 -52.97 -13.50
CA ARG A 190 7.03 -53.17 -12.04
C ARG A 190 7.34 -54.63 -11.68
N PRO A 191 8.17 -54.88 -10.65
CA PRO A 191 8.07 -56.09 -9.84
C PRO A 191 7.15 -55.89 -8.63
N SER A 192 6.51 -57.00 -8.26
CA SER A 192 5.56 -57.19 -7.16
C SER A 192 6.19 -57.94 -5.99
N SER A 193 5.55 -57.80 -4.81
CA SER A 193 5.41 -58.77 -3.71
C SER A 193 6.42 -58.77 -2.54
N GLU A 194 5.82 -58.49 -1.36
CA GLU A 194 6.00 -59.05 -0.02
C GLU A 194 7.36 -59.62 0.43
N SER A 195 7.93 -59.00 1.47
CA SER A 195 8.63 -59.71 2.56
C SER A 195 8.66 -58.83 3.81
N GLU A 196 8.07 -59.35 4.87
CA GLU A 196 8.11 -58.84 6.24
C GLU A 196 9.47 -59.13 6.88
N ALA A 197 10.02 -58.18 7.65
CA ALA A 197 10.87 -58.42 8.84
C ALA A 197 11.21 -57.09 9.53
N GLY A 198 10.67 -56.86 10.75
CA GLY A 198 11.32 -55.97 11.72
C GLY A 198 12.60 -56.61 12.26
N PRO A 199 13.60 -55.85 12.76
CA PRO A 199 13.56 -55.45 14.17
C PRO A 199 14.31 -54.15 14.59
N LYS A 200 13.83 -53.62 15.73
CA LYS A 200 14.50 -52.85 16.82
C LYS A 200 15.08 -51.44 16.58
N PRO A 201 14.66 -50.44 17.40
CA PRO A 201 15.31 -49.13 17.45
C PRO A 201 16.63 -49.16 18.24
N ALA A 202 17.51 -48.22 17.93
CA ALA A 202 18.79 -48.00 18.61
C ALA A 202 18.60 -47.48 20.05
N PRO A 203 19.53 -47.78 20.99
CA PRO A 203 19.36 -47.50 22.41
C PRO A 203 19.68 -46.04 22.78
N ASP A 204 18.94 -45.53 23.76
CA ASP A 204 19.23 -44.31 24.50
C ASP A 204 20.61 -44.39 25.18
N GLY A 205 21.55 -43.61 24.65
CA GLY A 205 22.88 -43.42 25.21
C GLY A 205 23.02 -42.00 25.75
N ALA A 206 23.04 -41.88 27.07
CA ALA A 206 23.16 -40.64 27.82
C ALA A 206 24.40 -39.81 27.46
N LEU A 207 24.23 -38.51 27.22
CA LEU A 207 25.29 -37.53 27.36
C LEU A 207 25.02 -36.65 28.59
N ARG A 208 25.73 -36.99 29.67
CA ARG A 208 26.07 -36.05 30.73
C ARG A 208 27.14 -35.10 30.17
N ASN A 209 26.82 -33.82 30.07
CA ASN A 209 27.73 -32.77 30.50
C ASN A 209 26.92 -31.59 31.04
N SER A 210 27.24 -31.24 32.28
CA SER A 210 26.59 -30.25 33.12
C SER A 210 27.48 -29.01 33.19
N LYS A 211 26.84 -27.84 33.13
CA LYS A 211 27.34 -26.49 33.47
C LYS A 211 28.31 -25.84 32.46
N GLN A 212 27.96 -24.64 32.02
CA GLN A 212 28.53 -23.42 32.61
C GLN A 212 27.86 -22.17 32.04
N ASP A 213 27.53 -21.26 32.97
CA ASP A 213 27.22 -19.86 32.71
C ASP A 213 28.17 -19.26 31.66
N ARG A 214 27.60 -18.73 30.58
CA ARG A 214 28.29 -17.78 29.71
C ARG A 214 27.64 -16.42 29.83
N THR A 215 28.29 -15.60 30.65
CA THR A 215 28.30 -14.15 30.56
C THR A 215 28.69 -13.71 29.16
N VAL A 216 27.73 -13.20 28.38
CA VAL A 216 28.06 -12.37 27.20
C VAL A 216 28.15 -10.93 27.68
N ARG A 217 29.39 -10.46 27.77
CA ARG A 217 29.72 -9.04 27.91
C ARG A 217 29.16 -8.27 26.71
N SER A 218 28.58 -7.12 27.02
CA SER A 218 28.13 -6.08 26.11
C SER A 218 29.14 -5.75 25.00
N SER A 219 28.79 -5.96 23.73
CA SER A 219 29.17 -5.00 22.71
C SER A 219 28.08 -3.94 22.69
N ARG A 220 28.41 -2.76 23.21
CA ARG A 220 27.64 -1.53 22.98
C ARG A 220 27.53 -1.39 21.46
N ILE A 221 26.34 -1.63 20.93
CA ILE A 221 25.99 -1.15 19.61
C ILE A 221 25.93 0.37 19.78
N ASP A 222 26.84 1.06 19.09
CA ASP A 222 26.97 2.50 19.13
C ASP A 222 25.59 3.18 19.01
N GLU A 223 25.29 4.01 20.02
CA GLU A 223 24.12 4.88 20.12
C GLU A 223 24.17 5.99 19.06
N VAL A 224 24.23 5.63 17.79
CA VAL A 224 24.27 6.62 16.69
C VAL A 224 22.88 6.68 16.06
N ARG A 225 22.04 7.54 16.67
CA ARG A 225 20.86 8.29 16.13
C ARG A 225 19.55 8.22 16.93
N THR A 226 19.38 7.31 17.88
CA THR A 226 18.12 7.22 18.65
C THR A 226 17.90 8.40 19.60
N THR A 227 18.98 8.98 20.14
CA THR A 227 18.89 10.05 21.15
C THR A 227 18.40 11.39 20.58
N ALA A 228 18.77 11.73 19.35
CA ALA A 228 18.32 12.96 18.69
C ALA A 228 16.82 12.90 18.33
N GLN A 229 16.34 11.75 17.85
CA GLN A 229 14.92 11.56 17.51
C GLN A 229 14.02 11.44 18.74
N ALA A 230 14.50 10.79 19.82
CA ALA A 230 13.78 10.74 21.09
C ALA A 230 13.63 12.13 21.73
N ARG A 231 14.69 12.97 21.66
CA ARG A 231 14.63 14.38 22.11
C ARG A 231 13.63 15.19 21.28
N ALA A 232 13.60 15.00 19.97
CA ALA A 232 12.70 15.74 19.07
C ALA A 232 11.20 15.44 19.25
N LEU A 233 10.82 14.36 19.96
CA LEU A 233 9.44 14.09 20.41
C LEU A 233 9.16 14.57 21.85
N GLY A 234 10.22 14.74 22.65
CA GLY A 234 10.15 15.18 24.04
C GLY A 234 9.73 16.65 24.19
N ASP A 235 10.04 17.47 23.19
CA ASP A 235 9.69 18.90 23.18
C ASP A 235 8.25 19.19 22.71
N LEU A 236 7.53 18.18 22.21
CA LEU A 236 6.16 18.33 21.73
C LEU A 236 5.15 18.40 22.88
N GLN A 237 4.23 19.36 22.76
CA GLN A 237 3.11 19.51 23.67
C GLN A 237 1.99 18.56 23.23
N TRP A 238 1.82 17.46 23.97
CA TRP A 238 0.81 16.45 23.69
C TRP A 238 -0.57 16.92 24.19
N PRO A 239 -1.58 17.07 23.31
CA PRO A 239 -2.92 17.43 23.75
C PRO A 239 -3.51 16.37 24.69
N LYS A 240 -4.28 16.76 25.70
CA LYS A 240 -4.89 15.83 26.67
C LYS A 240 -5.69 14.70 26.00
N ARG A 241 -6.41 15.02 24.92
CA ARG A 241 -7.18 14.05 24.12
C ARG A 241 -6.31 12.97 23.47
N PHE A 242 -5.01 13.20 23.31
CA PHE A 242 -4.09 12.17 22.82
C PHE A 242 -4.05 10.97 23.76
N ALA A 243 -4.17 11.19 25.07
CA ALA A 243 -4.23 10.13 26.08
C ALA A 243 -5.54 9.30 26.00
N GLU A 244 -6.59 9.81 25.36
CA GLU A 244 -7.87 9.09 25.16
C GLU A 244 -7.78 8.03 24.05
N LEU A 245 -6.76 8.09 23.19
CA LEU A 245 -6.54 7.11 22.12
C LEU A 245 -6.06 5.77 22.68
N LYS A 246 -6.29 4.66 21.96
CA LYS A 246 -5.73 3.35 22.32
C LYS A 246 -4.20 3.39 22.37
N ALA A 247 -3.58 2.64 23.28
CA ALA A 247 -2.13 2.64 23.47
C ALA A 247 -1.36 2.31 22.17
N GLU A 248 -1.87 1.36 21.38
CA GLU A 248 -1.27 0.99 20.09
C GLU A 248 -1.36 2.13 19.08
N GLN A 249 -2.47 2.87 19.08
CA GLN A 249 -2.68 4.02 18.20
C GLN A 249 -1.81 5.22 18.62
N GLN A 250 -1.60 5.40 19.93
CA GLN A 250 -0.68 6.42 20.45
C GLN A 250 0.76 6.11 20.03
N ALA A 251 1.21 4.86 20.22
CA ALA A 251 2.53 4.41 19.80
C ALA A 251 2.71 4.59 18.28
N GLY A 252 1.71 4.17 17.49
CA GLY A 252 1.75 4.35 16.04
C GLY A 252 1.73 5.80 15.58
N ALA A 253 0.98 6.67 16.25
CA ALA A 253 0.96 8.09 15.94
C ALA A 253 2.33 8.73 16.22
N LYS A 254 2.99 8.35 17.32
CA LYS A 254 4.36 8.80 17.64
C LYS A 254 5.35 8.35 16.56
N MET A 255 5.31 7.09 16.15
CA MET A 255 6.18 6.57 15.08
C MET A 255 5.93 7.28 13.74
N ALA A 256 4.67 7.47 13.36
CA ALA A 256 4.34 8.15 12.11
C ALA A 256 4.73 9.64 12.14
N LEU A 257 4.58 10.34 13.28
CA LEU A 257 5.01 11.73 13.45
C LEU A 257 6.53 11.92 13.32
N GLN A 258 7.34 10.90 13.62
CA GLN A 258 8.80 10.97 13.42
C GLN A 258 9.16 11.19 11.95
N GLN A 259 8.32 10.70 11.03
CA GLN A 259 8.50 10.84 9.57
C GLN A 259 8.07 12.21 9.04
N VAL A 260 7.43 13.04 9.87
CA VAL A 260 7.07 14.42 9.51
C VAL A 260 8.21 15.36 9.89
N ASP A 261 8.42 16.41 9.08
CA ASP A 261 9.35 17.51 9.39
C ASP A 261 9.09 18.05 10.81
N ALA A 262 10.16 18.19 11.60
CA ALA A 262 10.12 18.69 12.96
C ALA A 262 9.35 20.01 13.11
N ALA A 263 9.45 20.91 12.13
CA ALA A 263 8.75 22.20 12.14
C ALA A 263 7.22 22.07 12.07
N LEU A 264 6.71 20.98 11.48
CA LEU A 264 5.28 20.76 11.26
C LEU A 264 4.62 19.91 12.35
N ARG A 265 5.37 19.11 13.12
CA ARG A 265 4.82 18.14 14.09
C ARG A 265 3.88 18.78 15.11
N GLN A 266 4.26 19.91 15.71
CA GLN A 266 3.40 20.59 16.69
C GLN A 266 2.14 21.16 16.02
N ALA A 267 2.28 21.76 14.83
CA ALA A 267 1.13 22.30 14.11
C ALA A 267 0.10 21.23 13.71
N VAL A 268 0.58 20.01 13.37
CA VAL A 268 -0.29 18.84 13.13
C VAL A 268 -1.09 18.46 14.37
N LEU A 269 -0.46 18.42 15.55
CA LEU A 269 -1.12 18.11 16.82
C LEU A 269 -2.12 19.21 17.23
N ASP A 270 -1.77 20.48 17.04
CA ASP A 270 -2.63 21.62 17.36
C ASP A 270 -3.88 21.64 16.47
N GLU A 271 -3.73 21.43 15.16
CA GLU A 271 -4.86 21.32 14.22
C GLU A 271 -5.77 20.14 14.60
N TRP A 272 -5.17 18.98 14.91
CA TRP A 272 -5.92 17.80 15.34
C TRP A 272 -6.73 18.08 16.61
N ALA A 273 -6.11 18.67 17.63
CA ALA A 273 -6.77 19.00 18.90
C ALA A 273 -7.90 20.02 18.70
N ALA A 274 -7.66 21.09 17.95
CA ALA A 274 -8.65 22.13 17.67
C ALA A 274 -9.88 21.57 16.93
N ARG A 275 -9.66 20.69 15.95
CA ARG A 275 -10.75 20.08 15.16
C ARG A 275 -11.55 19.06 15.96
N CYS A 276 -10.87 18.25 16.78
CA CYS A 276 -11.54 17.34 17.71
C CYS A 276 -12.46 18.09 18.69
N GLY A 277 -12.07 19.28 19.14
CA GLY A 277 -12.88 20.13 20.02
C GLY A 277 -14.09 20.79 19.35
N LYS A 278 -13.94 21.25 18.10
CA LYS A 278 -14.99 22.06 17.42
C LYS A 278 -16.05 21.25 16.66
N HIS A 279 -15.70 20.13 16.04
CA HIS A 279 -16.55 19.47 15.03
C HIS A 279 -16.97 18.03 15.35
N GLY A 280 -16.72 17.52 16.57
CA GLY A 280 -17.17 16.18 16.99
C GLY A 280 -16.70 15.06 16.04
N ILE A 281 -15.38 14.94 15.86
CA ILE A 281 -14.79 13.94 14.95
C ILE A 281 -15.11 12.52 15.45
N ARG A 282 -15.80 11.73 14.62
CA ARG A 282 -16.20 10.34 14.96
C ARG A 282 -15.02 9.39 15.20
N ASN A 283 -13.93 9.54 14.44
CA ASN A 283 -12.71 8.75 14.58
C ASN A 283 -11.48 9.67 14.73
N PRO A 284 -11.15 10.08 15.97
CA PRO A 284 -10.02 10.97 16.24
C PRO A 284 -8.68 10.39 15.79
N ALA A 285 -8.46 9.08 15.97
CA ALA A 285 -7.21 8.42 15.57
C ALA A 285 -7.02 8.41 14.05
N GLY A 286 -8.04 7.98 13.31
CA GLY A 286 -7.99 7.96 11.84
C GLY A 286 -7.77 9.36 11.26
N TYR A 287 -8.38 10.38 11.86
CA TYR A 287 -8.18 11.77 11.46
C TYR A 287 -6.75 12.26 11.72
N LEU A 288 -6.15 11.94 12.89
CA LEU A 288 -4.76 12.26 13.19
C LEU A 288 -3.81 11.69 12.14
N PHE A 289 -3.93 10.38 11.87
CA PHE A 289 -3.11 9.69 10.87
C PHE A 289 -3.33 10.25 9.46
N GLY A 290 -4.54 10.69 9.13
CA GLY A 290 -4.83 11.40 7.88
C GLY A 290 -4.11 12.74 7.78
N ILE A 291 -4.08 13.55 8.85
CA ILE A 291 -3.31 14.80 8.87
C ILE A 291 -1.81 14.51 8.76
N ILE A 292 -1.31 13.49 9.48
CA ILE A 292 0.10 13.06 9.39
C ILE A 292 0.46 12.68 7.95
N GLN A 293 -0.38 11.89 7.27
CA GLN A 293 -0.14 11.52 5.87
C GLN A 293 -0.07 12.75 4.96
N ARG A 294 -0.99 13.70 5.15
CA ARG A 294 -0.97 14.96 4.39
C ARG A 294 0.29 15.78 4.65
N ALA A 295 0.78 15.80 5.89
CA ALA A 295 2.03 16.47 6.23
C ALA A 295 3.24 15.79 5.56
N MET A 296 3.27 14.46 5.51
CA MET A 296 4.32 13.70 4.82
C MET A 296 4.33 13.95 3.30
N ARG A 297 3.16 14.25 2.72
CA ARG A 297 3.03 14.64 1.30
C ARG A 297 3.36 16.11 1.02
N GLY A 298 3.57 16.93 2.05
CA GLY A 298 3.71 18.39 1.90
C GLY A 298 2.39 19.13 1.62
N GLU A 299 1.23 18.49 1.84
CA GLU A 299 -0.11 19.05 1.60
C GLU A 299 -0.79 19.58 2.89
N PHE A 300 -0.01 19.74 3.96
CA PHE A 300 -0.52 20.19 5.26
C PHE A 300 -0.52 21.72 5.37
N ASN A 301 -1.72 22.28 5.57
CA ASN A 301 -1.92 23.69 5.85
C ASN A 301 -2.47 23.85 7.28
N ALA A 302 -1.71 24.51 8.16
CA ALA A 302 -2.10 24.74 9.55
C ALA A 302 -3.17 25.84 9.65
N TRP A 303 -4.44 25.45 9.80
CA TRP A 303 -5.55 26.41 9.91
C TRP A 303 -5.68 26.96 11.34
N ALA A 304 -5.35 26.16 12.36
CA ALA A 304 -5.44 26.54 13.77
C ALA A 304 -4.66 27.82 14.13
N LYS A 305 -3.56 28.14 13.41
CA LYS A 305 -2.77 29.37 13.61
C LYS A 305 -3.37 30.63 12.96
N GLN A 306 -4.37 30.49 12.07
CA GLN A 306 -5.01 31.65 11.41
C GLN A 306 -6.11 32.31 12.24
N THR A 307 -6.43 31.75 13.42
CA THR A 307 -7.46 32.30 14.34
C THR A 307 -6.92 33.34 15.34
N GLY A 308 -5.67 33.78 15.22
CA GLY A 308 -5.18 34.99 15.92
C GLY A 308 -5.77 36.26 15.28
N PRO A 309 -5.95 37.35 16.04
CA PRO A 309 -6.48 38.59 15.47
C PRO A 309 -5.59 38.99 14.30
N ALA A 310 -6.22 39.23 13.14
CA ALA A 310 -5.52 39.73 11.97
C ALA A 310 -4.66 40.94 12.40
N PRO A 311 -3.38 41.01 12.01
CA PRO A 311 -2.62 42.23 12.23
C PRO A 311 -3.39 43.40 11.58
N PRO A 312 -3.45 44.58 12.22
CA PRO A 312 -4.18 45.71 11.67
C PRO A 312 -3.61 46.01 10.29
N THR A 313 -4.44 45.82 9.27
CA THR A 313 -4.19 46.30 7.91
C THR A 313 -3.84 47.77 8.00
N PRO A 314 -2.64 48.23 7.58
CA PRO A 314 -2.45 49.63 7.28
C PRO A 314 -3.32 49.94 6.06
N SER A 315 -4.42 50.64 6.31
CA SER A 315 -5.20 51.30 5.27
C SER A 315 -4.29 52.35 4.63
N ALA A 316 -3.71 52.00 3.49
CA ALA A 316 -3.15 52.95 2.54
C ALA A 316 -3.68 52.54 1.16
N ALA A 317 -4.49 53.44 0.61
CA ALA A 317 -5.10 53.34 -0.69
C ALA A 317 -4.10 52.92 -1.78
N ARG A 318 -4.33 51.75 -2.39
CA ARG A 318 -3.91 51.50 -3.76
C ARG A 318 -4.96 50.62 -4.43
N ALA A 319 -5.66 51.22 -5.38
CA ALA A 319 -6.62 50.56 -6.25
C ALA A 319 -5.97 49.33 -6.93
N PRO A 320 -6.74 48.26 -7.21
CA PRO A 320 -6.24 47.15 -8.00
C PRO A 320 -5.95 47.62 -9.44
N PRO A 321 -4.93 47.08 -10.13
CA PRO A 321 -4.76 47.33 -11.54
C PRO A 321 -5.93 46.72 -12.32
N THR A 322 -6.51 47.51 -13.22
CA THR A 322 -7.57 47.16 -14.15
C THR A 322 -7.15 46.00 -15.04
N GLU A 323 -7.88 44.88 -15.01
CA GLU A 323 -7.79 43.85 -16.04
C GLU A 323 -8.31 44.42 -17.37
N PRO A 324 -7.68 44.09 -18.53
CA PRO A 324 -8.22 44.48 -19.83
C PRO A 324 -9.57 43.78 -20.07
N PRO A 325 -10.53 44.43 -20.76
CA PRO A 325 -11.86 43.88 -20.95
C PRO A 325 -11.77 42.56 -21.73
N ARG A 326 -12.23 41.47 -21.10
CA ARG A 326 -12.58 40.25 -21.83
C ARG A 326 -13.69 40.63 -22.82
N ASN A 327 -13.39 40.55 -24.12
CA ASN A 327 -14.39 40.64 -25.18
C ASN A 327 -15.37 39.48 -25.02
N VAL A 328 -16.42 39.69 -24.23
CA VAL A 328 -17.57 38.79 -24.16
C VAL A 328 -18.34 39.01 -25.46
N VAL A 329 -18.17 38.09 -26.41
CA VAL A 329 -18.96 38.08 -27.64
C VAL A 329 -20.44 37.94 -27.24
N PRO A 330 -21.34 38.81 -27.74
CA PRO A 330 -22.76 38.74 -27.41
C PRO A 330 -23.33 37.35 -27.72
N PRO A 331 -24.18 36.79 -26.83
CA PRO A 331 -24.69 35.42 -26.95
C PRO A 331 -25.47 35.19 -28.26
N GLU A 332 -26.01 36.25 -28.86
CA GLU A 332 -26.70 36.24 -30.15
C GLU A 332 -25.74 35.89 -31.30
N VAL A 333 -24.51 36.41 -31.28
CA VAL A 333 -23.50 36.14 -32.32
C VAL A 333 -22.99 34.69 -32.20
N ALA A 334 -22.84 34.20 -30.97
CA ALA A 334 -22.49 32.80 -30.73
C ALA A 334 -23.58 31.83 -31.23
N ARG A 335 -24.85 32.18 -31.04
CA ARG A 335 -25.99 31.38 -31.53
C ARG A 335 -26.07 31.34 -33.04
N GLN A 336 -25.89 32.49 -33.72
CA GLN A 336 -25.85 32.54 -35.18
C GLN A 336 -24.70 31.72 -35.76
N HIS A 337 -23.54 31.70 -35.09
CA HIS A 337 -22.40 30.90 -35.52
C HIS A 337 -22.67 29.39 -35.38
N ILE A 338 -23.30 28.97 -34.28
CA ILE A 338 -23.70 27.57 -34.05
C ILE A 338 -24.75 27.12 -35.08
N GLU A 339 -25.70 27.99 -35.41
CA GLU A 339 -26.74 27.69 -36.40
C GLU A 339 -26.16 27.54 -37.82
N ARG A 340 -25.20 28.40 -38.18
CA ARG A 340 -24.45 28.31 -39.44
C ARG A 340 -23.64 27.02 -39.56
N LEU A 341 -23.04 26.55 -38.45
CA LEU A 341 -22.32 25.27 -38.41
C LEU A 341 -23.27 24.07 -38.57
N ARG A 342 -24.47 24.15 -38.00
CA ARG A 342 -25.50 23.10 -38.15
C ARG A 342 -26.03 23.00 -39.57
N ASP A 343 -26.18 24.12 -40.27
CA ASP A 343 -26.61 24.14 -41.67
C ASP A 343 -25.53 23.59 -42.62
N LEU A 344 -24.25 23.79 -42.31
CA LEU A 344 -23.14 23.20 -43.07
C LEU A 344 -23.09 21.68 -42.92
N LEU A 345 -23.33 21.17 -41.71
CA LEU A 345 -23.36 19.72 -41.44
C LEU A 345 -24.60 19.01 -41.98
N ARG A 346 -25.67 19.75 -42.30
CA ARG A 346 -26.88 19.19 -42.91
C ARG A 346 -26.82 19.17 -44.44
N LYS A 347 -25.83 19.85 -45.03
CA LYS A 347 -25.57 19.91 -46.49
C LYS A 347 -24.38 19.05 -46.94
N SER A 348 -23.76 18.30 -46.03
CA SER A 348 -22.89 17.14 -46.33
C SER A 348 -23.68 15.87 -46.13
#